data_AF-A0A838G5K1-F1
#
_entry.id   AF-A0A838G5K1-F1
#
_cell.length_a   1.000
_cell.length_b   1.000
_cell.length_c   1.000
_cell.angle_alpha   90.00
_cell.angle_beta   90.00
_cell.angle_gamma   90.00
#
_symmetry.space_group_name_H-M   'P 1'
#
loop_
_entity.id
_entity.type
_entity.pdbx_description
1 polymer ?
#
loop_
_entity_poly.entity_id
_entity_poly.type
_entity_poly.pdbx_seq_one_letter_code
_entity_poly.pdbx_strand_id
1 'polypeptide(L)' 'AWIDRLGEGTLPTRETVIQEGDLLHLVMREENADHVYAVLKQGPEAD' A
#
# COMPACT_ATOMS: atom_id res chain seq x y z
N ALA A 1 2.20 3.77 -7.73
CA ALA A 1 1.74 3.95 -6.34
C ALA A 1 2.56 5.05 -5.70
N TRP A 2 1.99 5.77 -4.74
CA TRP A 2 2.75 6.63 -3.83
C TRP A 2 2.13 6.54 -2.43
N ILE A 3 2.90 6.91 -1.41
CA ILE A 3 2.47 6.95 -0.02
C ILE A 3 2.47 8.41 0.42
N ASP A 4 1.38 8.86 1.04
CA ASP A 4 1.40 10.07 1.86
C ASP A 4 1.60 9.66 3.32
N ARG A 5 2.70 10.15 3.90
CA ARG A 5 3.08 9.94 5.30
C ARG A 5 3.29 11.30 5.95
N LEU A 6 2.46 11.62 6.94
CA LEU A 6 2.52 12.89 7.67
C LEU A 6 2.45 14.14 6.75
N GLY A 7 1.74 14.04 5.62
CA GLY A 7 1.64 15.12 4.63
C GLY A 7 2.77 15.14 3.61
N GLU A 8 3.71 14.20 3.66
CA GLU A 8 4.80 14.06 2.69
C GLU A 8 4.56 12.90 1.73
N GLY A 9 4.49 13.22 0.44
CA GLY A 9 4.37 12.24 -0.63
C GLY A 9 5.71 11.57 -0.95
N THR A 10 5.78 10.24 -0.84
CA THR A 10 6.98 9.44 -1.11
C THR A 10 6.70 8.34 -2.13
N LEU A 11 7.67 8.07 -3.02
CA LEU A 11 7.64 6.93 -3.92
C LEU A 11 8.23 5.69 -3.21
N PRO A 12 7.46 4.59 -3.06
CA PRO A 12 7.95 3.42 -2.36
C PRO A 12 9.01 2.65 -3.16
N THR A 13 9.97 2.06 -2.45
CA THR A 13 10.94 1.07 -2.94
C THR A 13 10.56 -0.34 -2.45
N ARG A 14 11.35 -1.35 -2.84
CA ARG A 14 11.14 -2.74 -2.37
C ARG A 14 11.32 -2.89 -0.86
N GLU A 15 12.13 -2.03 -0.26
CA GLU A 15 12.46 -2.00 1.15
C GLU A 15 11.48 -1.13 1.96
N THR A 16 10.51 -0.50 1.29
CA THR A 16 9.50 0.33 1.97
C THR A 16 8.56 -0.53 2.79
N VAL A 17 8.56 -0.29 4.09
CA VAL A 17 7.58 -0.87 5.03
C VAL A 17 6.40 0.08 5.17
N ILE A 18 5.20 -0.41 4.83
CA ILE A 18 3.93 0.28 5.05
C ILE A 18 3.60 0.23 6.54
N GLN A 19 3.14 1.35 7.09
CA GLN A 19 2.86 1.53 8.51
C GLN A 19 1.41 1.95 8.74
N GLU A 20 0.95 1.84 9.98
CA GLU A 20 -0.33 2.41 10.38
C GLU A 20 -0.33 3.93 10.19
N GLY A 21 -1.41 4.46 9.62
CA GLY A 21 -1.56 5.89 9.34
C GLY A 21 -1.04 6.33 7.96
N ASP A 22 -0.36 5.46 7.21
CA ASP A 22 0.00 5.73 5.83
C ASP A 22 -1.26 5.78 4.93
N LEU A 23 -1.28 6.75 4.02
CA LEU A 23 -2.25 6.80 2.92
C LEU A 23 -1.61 6.25 1.65
N LEU A 24 -2.01 5.04 1.26
CA LEU A 24 -1.53 4.39 0.04
C LEU A 24 -2.42 4.74 -1.15
N HIS A 25 -1.86 5.41 -2.15
CA HIS A 25 -2.55 5.74 -3.38
C HIS A 25 -2.16 4.77 -4.50
N LEU A 26 -3.17 4.09 -5.05
CA LEU A 26 -3.02 3.09 -6.11
C LEU A 26 -3.91 3.44 -7.30
N VAL A 27 -3.45 3.08 -8.50
CA VAL A 27 -4.27 3.07 -9.71
C VAL A 27 -4.22 1.66 -10.26
N MET A 28 -5.39 1.09 -10.52
CA MET A 28 -5.54 -0.28 -11.01
C MET A 28 -6.83 -0.42 -11.80
N ARG A 29 -6.99 -1.57 -12.48
CA ARG A 29 -8.29 -1.98 -13.04
C ARG A 29 -9.24 -2.33 -11.89
N GLU A 30 -10.49 -1.93 -12.03
CA GLU A 30 -11.52 -2.16 -11.01
C GLU A 30 -11.72 -3.64 -10.69
N GLU A 31 -11.62 -4.53 -11.69
CA GLU A 31 -11.70 -5.99 -11.52
C GLU A 31 -10.64 -6.57 -10.55
N ASN A 32 -9.56 -5.83 -10.27
CA ASN A 32 -8.51 -6.24 -9.34
C ASN A 32 -8.69 -5.67 -7.92
N ALA A 33 -9.66 -4.77 -7.71
CA ALA A 33 -9.80 -4.04 -6.45
C ALA A 33 -9.99 -4.98 -5.25
N ASP A 34 -10.91 -5.95 -5.36
CA ASP A 34 -11.20 -6.91 -4.29
C ASP A 34 -9.98 -7.75 -3.91
N HIS A 35 -9.20 -8.19 -4.91
CA HIS A 35 -7.98 -8.94 -4.67
C HIS A 35 -6.93 -8.09 -3.94
N VAL A 36 -6.74 -6.83 -4.34
CA VAL A 36 -5.78 -5.93 -3.68
C VAL A 36 -6.20 -5.65 -2.24
N TYR A 37 -7.49 -5.42 -1.98
CA TYR A 37 -7.98 -5.26 -0.60
C TYR A 37 -7.70 -6.50 0.26
N ALA A 38 -7.89 -7.70 -0.28
CA ALA A 38 -7.61 -8.94 0.43
C ALA A 38 -6.12 -9.07 0.82
N VAL A 39 -5.22 -8.78 -0.12
CA VAL A 39 -3.76 -8.82 0.11
C VAL A 39 -3.34 -7.79 1.17
N LEU A 40 -3.80 -6.54 1.05
CA LEU A 40 -3.47 -5.50 2.02
C LEU A 40 -3.97 -5.83 3.43
N LYS A 41 -5.13 -6.49 3.54
CA LYS A 41 -5.69 -6.92 4.83
C LYS A 41 -4.95 -8.09 5.46
N GLN A 42 -4.39 -8.99 4.64
CA GLN A 42 -3.57 -10.11 5.12
C GLN A 42 -2.28 -9.60 5.79
N GLY A 43 -1.75 -8.46 5.31
CA GLY A 43 -0.49 -7.92 5.79
C GLY A 43 0.72 -8.72 5.26
N PRO A 44 1.94 -8.34 5.65
CA PRO A 44 3.15 -9.03 5.25
C PRO A 44 3.19 -10.46 5.81
N GLU A 45 3.71 -11.40 5.02
CA GLU A 45 4.03 -12.74 5.52
C GLU A 45 5.14 -12.63 6.58
N ALA A 46 5.00 -13.36 7.68
CA ALA A 46 6.04 -13.44 8.70
C ALA A 46 7.04 -14.54 8.29
N ASP A 47 8.33 -14.20 8.29
CA ASP A 47 9.43 -15.18 8.19
C ASP A 47 9.56 -16.01 9.49
#